data_AF-A0A9E0VJG7-F1
#
_entry.id   AF-A0A9E0VJG7-F1
#
_cell.length_a   1.000
_cell.length_b   1.000
_cell.length_c   1.000
_cell.angle_alpha   90.00
_cell.angle_beta   90.00
_cell.angle_gamma   90.00
#
_symmetry.space_group_name_H-M   'P 1'
#
loop_
_entity.id
_entity.type
_entity.pdbx_description
1 polymer ?
#
loop_
_entity_poly.entity_id
_entity_poly.type
_entity_poly.pdbx_seq_one_letter_code
_entity_poly.pdbx_strand_id
1 'polypeptide(L)'
;MTRKENVLVLCKSIVTKLENSKSIAFPPRLRNVVAEEVFGLVSPYIMTDEDMKEKAIAKLGANAEKVAEANFTESEGFKAAKRMIRESFGDDELNGFYFLKPLKTVSGMIVSYLMRTASIDEVYETDEDLTKMIVDIVKQFNPANAH
;
A
#
# COMPACT_ATOMS: atom_id res chain seq x y z
N MET A 1 -0.09 -11.51 8.77
CA MET A 1 -0.10 -11.54 7.28
C MET A 1 -0.89 -10.36 6.83
N THR A 2 -0.32 -9.50 5.99
CA THR A 2 -0.97 -8.27 5.55
C THR A 2 -2.07 -8.58 4.53
N ARG A 3 -3.24 -7.96 4.68
CA ARG A 3 -4.44 -8.13 3.86
C ARG A 3 -4.91 -6.79 3.30
N LYS A 4 -5.86 -6.80 2.36
CA LYS A 4 -6.38 -5.57 1.75
C LYS A 4 -6.95 -4.57 2.75
N GLU A 5 -7.59 -5.07 3.81
CA GLU A 5 -8.08 -4.26 4.93
C GLU A 5 -6.96 -3.44 5.59
N ASN A 6 -5.74 -3.98 5.68
CA ASN A 6 -4.60 -3.25 6.25
C ASN A 6 -4.19 -2.04 5.38
N VAL A 7 -4.48 -2.05 4.07
CA VAL A 7 -4.25 -0.88 3.21
C VAL A 7 -5.22 0.24 3.57
N LEU A 8 -6.49 -0.07 3.84
CA LEU A 8 -7.45 0.92 4.33
C LEU A 8 -7.03 1.48 5.70
N VAL A 9 -6.52 0.63 6.58
CA VAL A 9 -6.01 1.06 7.89
C VAL A 9 -4.77 1.96 7.74
N LEU A 10 -3.88 1.68 6.77
CA LEU A 10 -2.78 2.57 6.41
C LEU A 10 -3.31 3.93 5.94
N CYS A 11 -4.30 3.97 5.04
CA CYS A 11 -4.91 5.22 4.57
C CYS A 11 -5.54 6.02 5.72
N LYS A 12 -6.26 5.36 6.62
CA LYS A 12 -6.77 5.98 7.86
C LYS A 12 -5.65 6.56 8.71
N SER A 13 -4.54 5.83 8.87
CA SER A 13 -3.38 6.29 9.64
C SER A 13 -2.74 7.53 9.02
N ILE A 14 -2.60 7.56 7.69
CA ILE A 14 -2.09 8.73 6.95
C ILE A 14 -2.98 9.95 7.23
N VAL A 15 -4.28 9.85 6.95
CA VAL A 15 -5.23 10.95 7.13
C VAL A 15 -5.22 11.43 8.58
N THR A 16 -5.29 10.50 9.54
CA THR A 16 -5.31 10.82 10.98
C THR A 16 -4.03 11.53 11.43
N LYS A 17 -2.86 11.08 10.97
CA LYS A 17 -1.59 11.71 11.35
C LYS A 17 -1.43 13.10 10.73
N LEU A 18 -1.83 13.29 9.47
CA LEU A 18 -1.81 14.60 8.81
C LEU A 18 -2.79 15.59 9.46
N GLU A 19 -3.98 15.11 9.87
CA GLU A 19 -4.95 15.93 10.61
C GLU A 19 -4.38 16.30 12.00
N ASN A 20 -3.81 15.34 12.73
CA ASN A 20 -3.25 15.58 14.06
C ASN A 20 -2.02 16.50 14.03
N SER A 21 -1.22 16.46 12.96
CA SER A 21 -0.12 17.40 12.74
C SER A 21 -0.59 18.78 12.27
N LYS A 22 -1.89 18.98 12.06
CA LYS A 22 -2.50 20.20 11.51
C LYS A 22 -2.00 20.55 10.11
N SER A 23 -1.62 19.55 9.33
CA SER A 23 -1.17 19.74 7.95
C SER A 23 -2.34 19.82 6.97
N ILE A 24 -3.47 19.20 7.34
CA ILE A 24 -4.76 19.28 6.64
C ILE A 24 -5.87 19.55 7.66
N ALA A 25 -6.94 20.22 7.24
CA ALA A 25 -8.17 20.37 8.01
C ALA A 25 -9.41 20.08 7.16
N PHE A 26 -10.39 19.44 7.80
CA PHE A 26 -11.68 19.10 7.21
C PHE A 26 -12.68 18.75 8.33
N PRO A 27 -14.00 18.70 8.06
CA PRO A 27 -14.98 18.38 9.07
C PRO A 27 -14.76 16.95 9.62
N PRO A 28 -14.74 16.73 10.95
CA PRO A 28 -14.45 15.41 11.53
C PRO A 28 -15.33 14.26 11.03
N ARG A 29 -16.57 14.56 10.62
CA ARG A 29 -17.51 13.60 10.02
C ARG A 29 -17.04 13.03 8.68
N LEU A 30 -16.12 13.71 7.98
CA LEU A 30 -15.58 13.28 6.69
C LEU A 30 -14.33 12.40 6.82
N ARG A 31 -13.79 12.14 8.02
CA ARG A 31 -12.58 11.31 8.21
C ARG A 31 -12.62 9.98 7.47
N ASN A 32 -13.74 9.26 7.59
CA ASN A 32 -13.90 7.99 6.90
C ASN A 32 -14.01 8.17 5.39
N VAL A 33 -14.71 9.20 4.92
CA VAL A 33 -14.85 9.52 3.49
C VAL A 33 -13.48 9.81 2.88
N VAL A 34 -12.70 10.69 3.50
CA VAL A 34 -11.34 11.03 3.02
C VAL A 34 -10.45 9.79 3.01
N ALA A 35 -10.48 8.97 4.06
CA ALA A 35 -9.67 7.74 4.11
C ALA A 35 -10.07 6.71 3.04
N GLU A 36 -11.37 6.57 2.75
CA GLU A 36 -11.90 5.68 1.71
C GLU A 36 -11.58 6.20 0.29
N GLU A 37 -11.65 7.51 0.07
CA GLU A 37 -11.25 8.13 -1.20
C GLU A 37 -9.74 7.95 -1.45
N VAL A 38 -8.91 8.18 -0.43
CA VAL A 38 -7.47 7.89 -0.49
C VAL A 38 -7.22 6.41 -0.77
N PHE A 39 -7.96 5.51 -0.11
CA PHE A 39 -7.86 4.07 -0.36
C PHE A 39 -8.22 3.70 -1.80
N GLY A 40 -9.33 4.25 -2.34
CA GLY A 40 -9.74 4.04 -3.73
C GLY A 40 -8.67 4.48 -4.73
N LEU A 41 -7.96 5.57 -4.42
CA LEU A 41 -6.90 6.12 -5.25
C LEU A 41 -5.64 5.25 -5.27
N VAL A 42 -5.18 4.77 -4.11
CA VAL A 42 -3.84 4.13 -3.99
C VAL A 42 -3.88 2.62 -3.92
N SER A 43 -5.00 2.02 -3.52
CA SER A 43 -5.10 0.56 -3.35
C SER A 43 -4.78 -0.26 -4.61
N PRO A 44 -4.99 0.20 -5.86
CA PRO A 44 -4.56 -0.54 -7.04
C PRO A 44 -3.04 -0.64 -7.20
N TYR A 45 -2.28 0.22 -6.50
CA TYR A 45 -0.82 0.29 -6.56
C TYR A 45 -0.14 -0.34 -5.35
N ILE A 46 -0.91 -0.89 -4.40
CA ILE A 46 -0.41 -1.51 -3.18
C ILE A 46 -0.93 -2.94 -3.12
N MET A 47 -0.01 -3.89 -3.25
CA MET A 47 -0.25 -5.30 -3.02
C MET A 47 0.12 -5.68 -1.59
N THR A 48 -0.46 -6.77 -1.13
CA THR A 48 -0.28 -7.32 0.22
C THR A 48 0.32 -8.72 0.16
N ASP A 49 0.69 -9.29 1.30
CA ASP A 49 1.14 -10.69 1.35
C ASP A 49 0.12 -11.67 0.76
N GLU A 50 -1.17 -11.36 0.90
CA GLU A 50 -2.28 -12.13 0.34
C GLU A 50 -2.30 -12.04 -1.19
N ASP A 51 -2.27 -10.82 -1.74
CA ASP A 51 -2.21 -10.60 -3.19
C ASP A 51 -0.98 -11.29 -3.81
N MET A 52 0.16 -11.23 -3.11
CA MET A 52 1.41 -11.88 -3.53
C MET A 52 1.31 -13.40 -3.53
N LYS A 53 0.64 -13.97 -2.52
CA LYS A 53 0.37 -15.41 -2.45
C LYS A 53 -0.54 -15.85 -3.59
N GLU A 54 -1.63 -15.13 -3.84
CA GLU A 54 -2.55 -15.41 -4.94
C GLU A 54 -1.86 -15.33 -6.29
N LYS A 55 -1.05 -14.29 -6.51
CA LYS A 55 -0.25 -14.12 -7.73
C LYS A 55 0.79 -15.23 -7.91
N ALA A 56 1.42 -15.70 -6.82
CA ALA A 56 2.33 -16.83 -6.86
C ALA A 56 1.62 -18.12 -7.26
N ILE A 57 0.44 -18.39 -6.68
CA ILE A 57 -0.39 -19.57 -7.02
C ILE A 57 -0.82 -19.50 -8.48
N ALA A 58 -1.32 -18.35 -8.95
CA ALA A 58 -1.73 -18.16 -10.34
C ALA A 58 -0.56 -18.39 -11.32
N LYS A 59 0.63 -17.88 -11.00
CA LYS A 59 1.83 -18.08 -11.81
C LYS A 59 2.29 -19.54 -11.83
N LEU A 60 2.12 -20.28 -10.72
CA LEU A 60 2.39 -21.71 -10.68
C LEU A 60 1.37 -22.52 -11.48
N GLY A 61 0.07 -22.23 -11.33
CA GLY A 61 -0.98 -22.90 -12.10
C GLY A 61 -0.80 -22.72 -13.61
N ALA A 62 -0.43 -21.51 -14.04
CA ALA A 62 -0.12 -21.23 -15.44
C ALA A 62 1.17 -21.91 -15.95
N ASN A 63 2.06 -22.34 -15.04
CA ASN A 63 3.30 -23.04 -15.37
C ASN A 63 3.31 -24.50 -14.85
N ALA A 64 2.15 -25.06 -14.51
CA ALA A 64 2.07 -26.35 -13.81
C ALA A 64 2.75 -27.48 -14.60
N GLU A 65 2.62 -27.45 -15.93
CA GLU A 65 3.31 -28.38 -16.83
C GLU A 65 4.85 -28.25 -16.75
N LYS A 66 5.38 -27.03 -16.73
CA LYS A 66 6.83 -26.76 -16.63
C LYS A 66 7.41 -27.04 -15.24
N VAL A 67 6.61 -26.87 -14.19
CA VAL A 67 7.01 -27.16 -12.80
C VAL A 67 7.02 -28.66 -12.54
N ALA A 68 6.07 -29.40 -13.14
CA ALA A 68 6.05 -30.85 -13.12
C ALA A 68 7.26 -31.48 -13.83
N GLU A 69 7.70 -30.90 -14.96
CA GLU A 69 8.93 -31.33 -15.66
C GLU A 69 10.22 -31.10 -14.85
N ALA A 70 10.22 -30.14 -13.93
CA ALA A 70 11.40 -29.73 -13.17
C ALA A 70 11.58 -30.48 -11.82
N ASN A 71 10.79 -31.52 -11.52
CA ASN A 71 10.84 -32.31 -10.28
C ASN A 71 10.75 -31.48 -8.97
N PHE A 72 10.20 -30.26 -9.01
CA PHE A 72 9.96 -29.50 -7.78
C PHE A 72 8.80 -30.10 -7.00
N THR A 73 8.96 -30.25 -5.68
CA THR A 73 7.80 -30.46 -4.81
C THR A 73 6.92 -29.20 -4.84
N GLU A 74 5.59 -29.31 -4.77
CA GLU A 74 4.66 -28.16 -4.80
C GLU A 74 5.05 -27.07 -3.77
N SER A 75 5.58 -27.49 -2.62
CA SER A 75 6.06 -26.61 -1.54
C SER A 75 7.31 -25.81 -1.94
N GLU A 76 8.25 -26.41 -2.67
CA GLU A 76 9.46 -25.73 -3.15
C GLU A 76 9.16 -24.82 -4.34
N GLY A 77 8.30 -25.25 -5.27
CA GLY A 77 7.81 -24.42 -6.37
C GLY A 77 7.11 -23.16 -5.86
N PHE A 78 6.27 -23.29 -4.82
CA PHE A 78 5.60 -22.15 -4.18
C PHE A 78 6.56 -21.18 -3.51
N LYS A 79 7.57 -21.69 -2.79
CA LYS A 79 8.62 -20.84 -2.18
C LYS A 79 9.43 -20.11 -3.24
N ALA A 80 9.80 -20.77 -4.33
CA ALA A 80 10.54 -20.17 -5.43
C ALA A 80 9.70 -19.11 -6.17
N ALA A 81 8.44 -19.39 -6.47
CA ALA A 81 7.52 -18.44 -7.11
C ALA A 81 7.31 -17.19 -6.23
N LYS A 82 7.06 -17.38 -4.93
CA LYS A 82 6.93 -16.26 -3.98
C LYS A 82 8.20 -15.41 -3.91
N ARG A 83 9.38 -16.06 -3.88
CA ARG A 83 10.67 -15.37 -3.87
C ARG A 83 10.89 -14.54 -5.14
N MET A 84 10.66 -15.10 -6.32
CA MET A 84 10.80 -14.37 -7.59
C MET A 84 9.88 -13.15 -7.68
N ILE A 85 8.63 -13.27 -7.21
CA ILE A 85 7.70 -12.15 -7.23
C ILE A 85 8.19 -11.09 -6.24
N ARG A 86 8.64 -11.46 -5.03
CA ARG A 86 9.21 -10.51 -4.05
C ARG A 86 10.46 -9.79 -4.57
N GLU A 87 11.36 -10.52 -5.23
CA GLU A 87 12.57 -9.93 -5.85
C GLU A 87 12.22 -8.88 -6.92
N SER A 88 11.02 -8.93 -7.50
CA SER A 88 10.53 -7.91 -8.45
C SER A 88 10.17 -6.57 -7.79
N PHE A 89 10.05 -6.52 -6.46
CA PHE A 89 9.68 -5.32 -5.70
C PHE A 89 10.85 -4.64 -4.99
N GLY A 90 12.01 -5.29 -4.86
CA GLY A 90 13.23 -4.66 -4.32
C GLY A 90 12.99 -3.86 -3.02
N ASP A 91 13.35 -2.57 -3.04
CA ASP A 91 13.19 -1.62 -1.94
C ASP A 91 11.75 -1.10 -1.73
N ASP A 92 10.80 -1.49 -2.60
CA ASP A 92 9.39 -1.12 -2.53
C ASP A 92 8.55 -2.12 -1.69
N GLU A 93 9.20 -2.95 -0.85
CA GLU A 93 8.56 -3.74 0.21
C GLU A 93 8.64 -2.99 1.56
N LEU A 94 7.48 -2.68 2.15
CA LEU A 94 7.39 -2.09 3.49
C LEU A 94 6.34 -2.80 4.32
N ASN A 95 6.78 -3.51 5.36
CA ASN A 95 5.91 -4.16 6.37
C ASN A 95 4.79 -5.03 5.76
N GLY A 96 5.11 -5.76 4.68
CA GLY A 96 4.15 -6.63 3.97
C GLY A 96 3.23 -5.90 2.98
N PHE A 97 3.50 -4.62 2.70
CA PHE A 97 2.99 -3.90 1.53
C PHE A 97 4.04 -3.88 0.43
N TYR A 98 3.61 -4.15 -0.80
CA TYR A 98 4.46 -4.18 -1.98
C TYR A 98 3.92 -3.14 -2.97
N PHE A 99 4.69 -2.07 -3.19
CA PHE A 99 4.25 -0.95 -4.01
C PHE A 99 4.57 -1.20 -5.49
N LEU A 100 3.57 -1.07 -6.37
CA LEU A 100 3.71 -1.25 -7.82
C LEU A 100 4.28 -0.02 -8.53
N LYS A 101 4.46 1.07 -7.79
CA LYS A 101 5.10 2.32 -8.21
C LYS A 101 6.00 2.79 -7.06
N PRO A 102 7.05 3.60 -7.34
CA PRO A 102 7.88 4.13 -6.27
C PRO A 102 7.04 4.82 -5.21
N LEU A 103 7.35 4.58 -3.92
CA LEU A 103 6.55 5.10 -2.81
C LEU A 103 6.30 6.62 -2.91
N LYS A 104 7.31 7.40 -3.32
CA LYS A 104 7.18 8.85 -3.56
C LYS A 104 6.08 9.19 -4.57
N THR A 105 5.91 8.37 -5.61
CA THR A 105 4.84 8.53 -6.61
C THR A 105 3.48 8.29 -5.99
N VAL A 106 3.33 7.21 -5.20
CA VAL A 106 2.07 6.89 -4.52
C VAL A 106 1.71 7.97 -3.51
N SER A 107 2.68 8.46 -2.73
CA SER A 107 2.48 9.59 -1.82
C SER A 107 2.08 10.87 -2.57
N GLY A 108 2.70 11.16 -3.72
CA GLY A 108 2.34 12.31 -4.55
C GLY A 108 0.91 12.25 -5.11
N MET A 109 0.37 11.05 -5.35
CA MET A 109 -1.05 10.87 -5.72
C MET A 109 -1.97 11.30 -4.56
N ILE A 110 -1.63 10.93 -3.33
CA ILE A 110 -2.39 11.34 -2.13
C ILE A 110 -2.34 12.86 -1.96
N VAL A 111 -1.15 13.48 -2.08
CA VAL A 111 -1.00 14.95 -2.02
C VAL A 111 -1.85 15.63 -3.08
N SER A 112 -1.78 15.17 -4.33
CA SER A 112 -2.58 15.73 -5.43
C SER A 112 -4.08 15.66 -5.17
N TYR A 113 -4.54 14.60 -4.50
CA TYR A 113 -5.92 14.48 -4.05
C TYR A 113 -6.25 15.47 -2.94
N LEU A 114 -5.42 15.56 -1.90
CA LEU A 114 -5.62 16.47 -0.76
C LEU A 114 -5.73 17.93 -1.20
N MET A 115 -4.94 18.33 -2.21
CA MET A 115 -4.94 19.70 -2.76
C MET A 115 -6.15 20.03 -3.65
N ARG A 116 -6.95 19.04 -4.06
CA ARG A 116 -7.99 19.24 -5.11
C ARG A 116 -9.39 18.81 -4.68
N THR A 117 -9.53 17.94 -3.69
CA THR A 117 -10.82 17.44 -3.27
C THR A 117 -11.62 18.48 -2.50
N ALA A 118 -12.93 18.51 -2.68
CA ALA A 118 -13.83 19.34 -1.89
C ALA A 118 -14.02 18.82 -0.45
N SER A 119 -13.56 17.60 -0.17
CA SER A 119 -13.61 16.98 1.16
C SER A 119 -12.57 17.55 2.13
N ILE A 120 -11.60 18.32 1.63
CA ILE A 120 -10.55 19.00 2.42
C ILE A 120 -10.85 20.51 2.41
N ASP A 121 -10.94 21.11 3.59
CA ASP A 121 -11.21 22.55 3.73
C ASP A 121 -9.92 23.35 3.53
N GLU A 122 -8.83 22.92 4.16
CA GLU A 122 -7.55 23.63 4.17
C GLU A 122 -6.36 22.67 4.12
N VAL A 123 -5.31 23.09 3.42
CA VAL A 123 -4.01 22.42 3.38
C VAL A 123 -2.93 23.44 3.73
N TYR A 124 -2.18 23.18 4.79
CA TYR A 124 -1.25 24.16 5.38
C TYR A 124 0.22 23.96 5.00
N GLU A 125 0.52 22.84 4.34
CA GLU A 125 1.88 22.42 3.99
C GLU A 125 2.11 22.47 2.48
N THR A 126 3.39 22.48 2.08
CA THR A 126 3.75 22.37 0.66
C THR A 126 3.58 20.94 0.14
N ASP A 127 3.48 20.78 -1.19
CA ASP A 127 3.43 19.46 -1.83
C ASP A 127 4.63 18.58 -1.44
N GLU A 128 5.81 19.18 -1.32
CA GLU A 128 7.05 18.49 -0.97
C GLU A 128 7.04 18.01 0.49
N ASP A 129 6.60 18.87 1.40
CA ASP A 129 6.50 18.55 2.82
C ASP A 129 5.45 17.47 3.08
N LEU A 130 4.26 17.58 2.49
CA LEU A 130 3.22 16.54 2.60
C LEU A 130 3.70 15.21 2.03
N THR A 131 4.37 15.23 0.88
CA THR A 131 4.92 14.01 0.28
C THR A 131 5.88 13.34 1.25
N LYS A 132 6.79 14.11 1.86
CA LYS A 132 7.76 13.59 2.84
C LYS A 132 7.05 13.05 4.08
N MET A 133 6.10 13.78 4.64
CA MET A 133 5.31 13.34 5.79
C MET A 133 4.58 12.02 5.52
N ILE A 134 3.93 11.89 4.36
CA ILE A 134 3.23 10.66 3.96
C ILE A 134 4.22 9.50 3.82
N VAL A 135 5.37 9.71 3.16
CA VAL A 135 6.42 8.70 3.05
C VAL A 135 6.88 8.22 4.44
N ASP A 136 7.13 9.16 5.36
CA ASP A 136 7.57 8.84 6.72
C ASP A 136 6.48 8.08 7.50
N ILE A 137 5.22 8.47 7.35
CA ILE A 137 4.08 7.76 7.94
C ILE A 137 4.01 6.32 7.44
N VAL A 138 4.14 6.10 6.11
CA VAL A 138 4.09 4.76 5.51
C VAL A 138 5.24 3.89 6.01
N LYS A 139 6.47 4.44 6.06
CA LYS A 139 7.65 3.71 6.56
C LYS A 139 7.51 3.29 8.02
N GLN A 140 6.88 4.12 8.85
CA GLN A 140 6.65 3.83 10.27
C GLN A 140 5.40 2.99 10.53
N PHE A 141 4.53 2.80 9.54
CA PHE A 141 3.30 2.07 9.71
C PHE A 141 3.56 0.57 9.81
N ASN A 142 3.13 -0.04 10.91
CA ASN A 142 3.18 -1.48 11.11
C ASN A 142 1.75 -2.04 11.19
N PRO A 143 1.32 -2.89 10.24
CA PRO A 143 -0.03 -3.47 10.25
C PRO A 143 -0.28 -4.39 11.45
N ALA A 144 0.76 -4.91 12.12
CA ALA A 144 0.61 -5.73 13.32
C ALA A 144 0.17 -4.92 14.55
N ASN A 145 0.43 -3.61 14.56
CA ASN A 145 0.10 -2.71 15.68
C ASN A 145 -1.17 -1.90 15.42
N ALA A 146 -1.78 -2.06 14.25
CA ALA A 146 -2.93 -1.29 13.84
C ALA A 146 -4.21 -2.06 14.26
N HIS A 147 -4.67 -1.80 15.48
CA HIS A 147 -5.94 -2.28 16.04
C HIS A 147 -7.09 -1.33 15.72
#